data_AF-A0A3M6XWM9-F1
#
_entry.id   AF-A0A3M6XWM9-F1
#
_cell.length_a   1.000
_cell.length_b   1.000
_cell.length_c   1.000
_cell.angle_alpha   90.00
_cell.angle_beta   90.00
_cell.angle_gamma   90.00
#
_symmetry.space_group_name_H-M   'P 1'
#
loop_
_entity.id
_entity.type
_entity.pdbx_description
1 polymer ?
#
loop_
_entity_poly.entity_id
_entity_poly.type
_entity_poly.pdbx_seq_one_letter_code
_entity_poly.pdbx_strand_id
1 'polypeptide(L)'
;TGCFGPKGRGIVSELGLEGEVAVKLHTFGKALACNGAVLLCSPLIREYLINYARPLIYTTFMSYPALAAIRASYQYLEEGKTEILAADLKMLIDALHSRLLALQERLDFGSEAVQDEECARPGELLRVSRDCPQSPIFSVLSAEPKSLAAYCQ
;
A
#
# COMPACT_ATOMS: atom_id res chain seq x y z
N THR A 1 -5.26 -4.06 -4.64
CA THR A 1 -6.30 -5.09 -4.39
C THR A 1 -6.44 -5.31 -2.89
N GLY A 2 -7.63 -5.68 -2.43
CA GLY A 2 -7.99 -5.91 -1.04
C GLY A 2 -8.64 -4.69 -0.39
N CYS A 3 -7.92 -3.58 -0.28
CA CYS A 3 -8.39 -2.42 0.49
C CYS A 3 -9.06 -1.31 -0.33
N PHE A 4 -8.86 -1.29 -1.65
CA PHE A 4 -9.27 -0.18 -2.54
C PHE A 4 -10.21 -0.67 -3.64
N GLY A 5 -11.03 0.23 -4.15
CA GLY A 5 -12.04 -0.06 -5.17
C GLY A 5 -13.20 -0.95 -4.70
N PRO A 6 -14.24 -1.09 -5.54
CA PRO A 6 -15.41 -1.89 -5.21
C PRO A 6 -15.01 -3.34 -4.94
N LYS A 7 -15.46 -3.89 -3.79
CA LYS A 7 -15.10 -5.26 -3.35
C LYS A 7 -13.59 -5.52 -3.34
N GLY A 8 -12.79 -4.49 -3.05
CA GLY A 8 -11.33 -4.58 -3.00
C GLY A 8 -10.65 -4.86 -4.35
N ARG A 9 -11.31 -4.62 -5.49
CA ARG A 9 -10.73 -4.88 -6.83
C ARG A 9 -9.52 -4.03 -7.18
N GLY A 10 -9.27 -2.96 -6.42
CA GLY A 10 -8.14 -2.06 -6.56
C GLY A 10 -8.48 -0.76 -7.30
N ILE A 11 -7.52 0.16 -7.29
CA ILE A 11 -7.66 1.53 -7.79
C ILE A 11 -8.01 1.57 -9.28
N VAL A 12 -7.47 0.66 -10.09
CA VAL A 12 -7.81 0.59 -11.53
C VAL A 12 -9.31 0.42 -11.73
N SER A 13 -9.96 -0.38 -10.87
CA SER A 13 -11.42 -0.58 -10.92
C SER A 13 -12.19 0.56 -10.29
N GLU A 14 -11.62 1.21 -9.28
CA GLU A 14 -12.17 2.43 -8.69
C GLU A 14 -12.23 3.59 -9.70
N LEU A 15 -11.21 3.71 -10.56
CA LEU A 15 -11.09 4.74 -11.57
C LEU A 15 -11.77 4.38 -12.91
N GLY A 16 -12.30 3.16 -13.06
CA GLY A 16 -12.93 2.69 -14.31
C GLY A 16 -11.95 2.50 -15.48
N LEU A 17 -10.66 2.30 -15.18
CA LEU A 17 -9.58 2.22 -16.18
C LEU A 17 -9.28 0.78 -16.61
N GLU A 18 -10.18 -0.18 -16.36
CA GLU A 18 -9.92 -1.59 -16.66
C GLU A 18 -9.69 -1.86 -18.16
N GLY A 19 -10.24 -1.03 -19.05
CA GLY A 19 -10.05 -1.12 -20.50
C GLY A 19 -8.75 -0.49 -20.99
N GLU A 20 -8.13 0.39 -20.22
CA GLU A 20 -6.90 1.10 -20.58
C GLU A 20 -5.64 0.39 -20.05
N VAL A 21 -5.80 -0.43 -19.01
CA VAL A 21 -4.70 -1.17 -18.40
C VAL A 21 -4.58 -2.57 -19.01
N ALA A 22 -3.59 -2.75 -19.89
CA ALA A 22 -3.34 -4.00 -20.61
C ALA A 22 -2.98 -5.19 -19.68
N VAL A 23 -2.31 -4.92 -18.56
CA VAL A 23 -1.82 -5.95 -17.63
C VAL A 23 -2.00 -5.49 -16.18
N LYS A 24 -2.56 -6.34 -15.32
CA LYS A 24 -2.74 -6.09 -13.89
C LYS A 24 -2.06 -7.16 -13.06
N LEU A 25 -1.14 -6.76 -12.19
CA LEU A 25 -0.47 -7.64 -11.24
C LEU A 25 -1.18 -7.56 -9.88
N HIS A 26 -1.60 -8.71 -9.37
CA HIS A 26 -2.18 -8.84 -8.03
C HIS A 26 -1.29 -9.73 -7.17
N THR A 27 -0.76 -9.18 -6.08
CA THR A 27 0.00 -9.93 -5.08
C THR A 27 -0.90 -10.37 -3.93
N PHE A 28 -0.70 -11.56 -3.41
CA PHE A 28 -1.48 -12.12 -2.31
C PHE A 28 -0.86 -11.85 -0.92
N GLY A 29 0.43 -11.45 -0.89
CA GLY A 29 1.24 -11.17 0.31
C GLY A 29 0.88 -9.96 1.17
N LYS A 30 -0.17 -9.21 0.81
CA LYS A 30 -0.56 -7.98 1.53
C LYS A 30 -1.96 -8.15 2.13
N ALA A 31 -2.93 -7.42 1.59
CA ALA A 31 -4.31 -7.40 2.08
C ALA A 31 -5.01 -8.78 2.06
N LEU A 32 -4.52 -9.73 1.26
CA LEU A 32 -5.08 -11.08 1.15
C LEU A 32 -4.45 -12.08 2.13
N ALA A 33 -3.42 -11.67 2.89
CA ALA A 33 -2.73 -12.46 3.91
C ALA A 33 -2.31 -13.87 3.45
N CYS A 34 -1.97 -14.03 2.17
CA CYS A 34 -1.57 -15.28 1.54
C CYS A 34 -0.21 -15.10 0.85
N ASN A 35 0.27 -16.10 0.11
CA ASN A 35 1.53 -16.00 -0.63
C ASN A 35 1.31 -16.13 -2.14
N GLY A 36 2.19 -15.52 -2.93
CA GLY A 36 2.18 -15.57 -4.39
C GLY A 36 1.52 -14.36 -5.06
N ALA A 37 1.33 -14.46 -6.37
CA ALA A 37 0.75 -13.40 -7.19
C ALA A 37 0.06 -13.99 -8.44
N VAL A 38 -0.81 -13.20 -9.05
CA VAL A 38 -1.45 -13.49 -10.34
C VAL A 38 -1.36 -12.28 -11.26
N LEU A 39 -1.23 -12.55 -12.56
CA LEU A 39 -1.15 -11.54 -13.59
C LEU A 39 -2.37 -11.68 -14.51
N LEU A 40 -3.23 -10.66 -14.53
CA LEU A 40 -4.38 -10.58 -15.41
C LEU A 40 -3.96 -9.86 -16.68
N CYS A 41 -4.06 -10.54 -17.81
CA CYS A 41 -3.61 -10.04 -19.11
C CYS A 41 -4.41 -10.68 -20.25
N SER A 42 -4.17 -10.22 -21.47
CA SER A 42 -4.76 -10.81 -22.66
C SER A 42 -4.28 -12.26 -22.89
N PRO A 43 -5.06 -13.10 -23.60
CA PRO A 43 -4.64 -14.45 -23.95
C PRO A 43 -3.27 -14.52 -24.63
N LEU A 44 -2.96 -13.55 -25.50
CA LEU A 44 -1.67 -13.44 -26.18
C LEU A 44 -0.50 -13.28 -25.20
N ILE A 45 -0.64 -12.35 -24.22
CA ILE A 45 0.40 -12.14 -23.20
C ILE A 45 0.53 -13.37 -22.31
N ARG A 46 -0.58 -13.98 -21.93
CA ARG A 46 -0.60 -15.22 -21.14
C ARG A 46 0.16 -16.35 -21.85
N GLU A 47 -0.11 -16.59 -23.12
CA GLU A 47 0.56 -17.61 -23.93
C GLU A 47 2.06 -17.33 -24.05
N TYR A 48 2.43 -16.06 -24.29
CA TYR A 48 3.84 -15.67 -24.31
C TYR A 48 4.53 -15.95 -22.96
N LEU A 49 3.93 -15.55 -21.84
CA LEU A 49 4.51 -15.75 -20.52
C LEU A 49 4.65 -17.23 -20.15
N ILE A 50 3.66 -18.06 -20.47
CA ILE A 50 3.72 -19.51 -20.22
C ILE A 50 4.90 -20.15 -20.97
N ASN A 51 5.20 -19.70 -22.19
CA ASN A 51 6.25 -20.28 -23.03
C ASN A 51 7.64 -19.70 -22.79
N TYR A 52 7.76 -18.44 -22.35
CA TYR A 52 9.06 -17.73 -22.30
C TYR A 52 9.45 -17.20 -20.92
N ALA A 53 8.54 -17.08 -19.96
CA ALA A 53 8.86 -16.49 -18.66
C ALA A 53 9.59 -17.48 -17.74
N ARG A 54 10.92 -17.39 -17.67
CA ARG A 54 11.75 -18.21 -16.77
C ARG A 54 11.26 -18.23 -15.31
N PRO A 55 10.82 -17.11 -14.69
CA PRO A 55 10.31 -17.13 -13.32
C PRO A 55 9.04 -17.95 -13.13
N LEU A 56 8.27 -18.18 -14.20
CA LEU A 56 7.07 -19.03 -14.19
C LEU A 56 7.42 -20.50 -14.50
N ILE A 57 8.36 -20.72 -15.43
CA ILE A 57 8.72 -22.06 -15.92
C ILE A 57 9.62 -22.81 -14.92
N TYR A 58 10.57 -22.12 -14.29
CA TYR A 58 11.57 -22.73 -13.41
C TYR A 58 11.28 -22.43 -11.93
N THR A 59 10.02 -22.59 -11.52
CA THR A 59 9.59 -22.45 -10.13
C THR A 59 8.60 -23.54 -9.75
N THR A 60 8.49 -23.82 -8.45
CA THR A 60 7.49 -24.78 -7.94
C THR A 60 6.14 -24.10 -7.86
N PHE A 61 5.10 -24.76 -8.37
CA PHE A 61 3.75 -24.23 -8.30
C PHE A 61 3.24 -24.13 -6.86
N MET A 62 2.27 -23.25 -6.66
CA MET A 62 1.66 -23.01 -5.36
C MET A 62 0.96 -24.26 -4.81
N SER A 63 1.10 -24.51 -3.51
CA SER A 63 0.44 -25.64 -2.85
C SER A 63 -1.09 -25.47 -2.80
N TYR A 64 -1.81 -26.59 -2.77
CA TYR A 64 -3.27 -26.58 -2.70
C TYR A 64 -3.84 -25.81 -1.49
N PRO A 65 -3.28 -25.94 -0.26
CA PRO A 65 -3.75 -25.13 0.87
C PRO A 65 -3.60 -23.63 0.65
N ALA A 66 -2.53 -23.17 -0.02
CA ALA A 66 -2.35 -21.76 -0.33
C ALA A 66 -3.39 -21.26 -1.36
N LEU A 67 -3.73 -22.08 -2.37
CA LEU A 67 -4.81 -21.76 -3.31
C LEU A 67 -6.18 -21.69 -2.62
N ALA A 68 -6.45 -22.62 -1.69
CA ALA A 68 -7.69 -22.62 -0.92
C ALA A 68 -7.81 -21.37 -0.03
N ALA A 69 -6.71 -20.94 0.60
CA ALA A 69 -6.66 -19.72 1.39
C ALA A 69 -6.92 -18.47 0.53
N ILE A 70 -6.28 -18.37 -0.64
CA ILE A 70 -6.53 -17.27 -1.59
C ILE A 70 -8.00 -17.23 -2.01
N ARG A 71 -8.59 -18.38 -2.33
CA ARG A 71 -10.02 -18.46 -2.69
C ARG A 71 -10.92 -17.97 -1.55
N ALA A 72 -10.64 -18.38 -0.32
CA ALA A 72 -11.39 -17.93 0.85
C ALA A 72 -11.26 -16.40 1.06
N SER A 73 -10.06 -15.84 0.90
CA SER A 73 -9.85 -14.38 0.97
C SER A 73 -10.63 -13.63 -0.11
N TYR A 74 -10.70 -14.16 -1.35
CA TYR A 74 -11.52 -13.56 -2.40
C TYR A 74 -13.02 -13.67 -2.12
N GLN A 75 -13.49 -14.78 -1.56
CA GLN A 75 -14.90 -14.91 -1.16
C GLN A 75 -15.28 -13.84 -0.12
N TYR A 76 -14.42 -13.59 0.86
CA TYR A 76 -14.65 -12.53 1.86
C TYR A 76 -14.78 -11.13 1.22
N LEU A 77 -13.97 -10.84 0.20
CA LEU A 77 -14.06 -9.59 -0.56
C LEU A 77 -15.36 -9.51 -1.37
N GLU A 78 -15.75 -10.60 -2.02
CA GLU A 78 -16.96 -10.64 -2.84
C GLU A 78 -18.25 -10.49 -2.03
N GLU A 79 -18.26 -11.05 -0.82
CA GLU A 79 -19.32 -10.97 0.17
C GLU A 79 -19.36 -9.60 0.89
N GLY A 80 -18.41 -8.70 0.63
CA GLY A 80 -18.35 -7.36 1.24
C GLY A 80 -17.92 -7.34 2.70
N LYS A 81 -17.52 -8.48 3.28
CA LYS A 81 -17.10 -8.60 4.69
C LYS A 81 -15.89 -7.73 5.03
N THR A 82 -15.09 -7.40 4.03
CA THR A 82 -13.89 -6.57 4.16
C THR A 82 -14.15 -5.07 4.07
N GLU A 83 -15.36 -4.64 3.69
CA GLU A 83 -15.67 -3.21 3.50
C GLU A 83 -15.60 -2.44 4.82
N ILE A 84 -16.11 -3.04 5.89
CA ILE A 84 -16.01 -2.48 7.25
C ILE A 84 -14.54 -2.35 7.66
N LEU A 85 -13.74 -3.40 7.44
CA LEU A 85 -12.31 -3.39 7.76
C LEU A 85 -11.54 -2.33 6.95
N ALA A 86 -11.94 -2.08 5.69
CA ALA A 86 -11.35 -1.04 4.88
C ALA A 86 -11.75 0.37 5.37
N ALA A 87 -12.99 0.55 5.83
CA ALA A 87 -13.44 1.79 6.46
C ALA A 87 -12.70 2.06 7.78
N ASP A 88 -12.53 1.04 8.62
CA ASP A 88 -11.77 1.14 9.86
C ASP A 88 -10.31 1.51 9.57
N LEU A 89 -9.69 0.89 8.56
CA LEU A 89 -8.34 1.25 8.11
C LEU A 89 -8.27 2.73 7.72
N LYS A 90 -9.25 3.25 6.99
CA LYS A 90 -9.29 4.67 6.60
C LYS A 90 -9.41 5.59 7.82
N MET A 91 -10.25 5.23 8.79
CA MET A 91 -10.35 5.97 10.06
C MET A 91 -9.01 6.00 10.82
N LEU A 92 -8.30 4.87 10.87
CA LEU A 92 -6.98 4.79 11.50
C LEU A 92 -5.92 5.62 10.78
N ILE A 93 -5.98 5.67 9.44
CA ILE A 93 -5.11 6.51 8.63
C ILE A 93 -5.32 7.99 8.99
N ASP A 94 -6.57 8.46 9.00
CA ASP A 94 -6.92 9.84 9.33
C ASP A 94 -6.52 10.20 10.78
N ALA A 95 -6.73 9.27 11.72
CA ALA A 95 -6.36 9.44 13.12
C ALA A 95 -4.84 9.54 13.31
N LEU A 96 -4.07 8.68 12.63
CA LEU A 96 -2.61 8.73 12.69
C LEU A 96 -2.08 10.00 12.04
N HIS A 97 -2.61 10.38 10.88
CA HIS A 97 -2.24 11.63 10.18
C HIS A 97 -2.43 12.86 11.07
N SER A 98 -3.62 12.98 11.69
CA SER A 98 -3.95 14.09 12.60
C SER A 98 -2.99 14.16 13.80
N ARG A 99 -2.62 13.00 14.36
CA ARG A 99 -1.67 12.92 15.48
C ARG A 99 -0.26 13.28 15.06
N LEU A 100 0.17 12.89 13.86
CA LEU A 100 1.47 13.23 13.32
C LEU A 100 1.60 14.73 13.06
N LEU A 101 0.56 15.37 12.53
CA LEU A 101 0.52 16.83 12.36
C LEU A 101 0.57 17.57 13.70
N ALA A 102 -0.24 17.14 14.68
CA ALA A 102 -0.21 17.73 16.02
C ALA A 102 1.15 17.53 16.71
N LEU A 103 1.85 16.43 16.43
CA LEU A 103 3.19 16.18 16.95
C LEU A 103 4.24 17.07 16.27
N GLN A 104 4.15 17.26 14.96
CA GLN A 104 5.00 18.21 14.22
C GLN A 104 4.86 19.62 14.81
N GLU A 105 3.64 20.14 14.95
CA GLU A 105 3.40 21.49 15.51
C GLU A 105 4.02 21.65 16.90
N ARG A 106 3.91 20.61 17.75
CA ARG A 106 4.49 20.62 19.11
C ARG A 106 6.01 20.62 19.12
N LEU A 107 6.66 20.04 18.11
CA LEU A 107 8.12 19.99 18.00
C LEU A 107 8.69 21.23 17.31
N ASP A 108 7.92 21.89 16.44
CA ASP A 108 8.33 23.09 15.70
C ASP A 108 8.43 24.35 16.60
N PHE A 109 7.78 24.39 17.77
CA PHE A 109 7.88 25.51 18.73
C PHE A 109 9.28 25.75 19.33
N GLY A 110 10.29 24.93 18.98
CA GLY A 110 11.65 25.03 19.50
C GLY A 110 12.68 25.71 18.58
N SER A 111 12.34 26.10 17.34
CA SER A 111 13.32 26.61 16.38
C SER A 111 12.85 27.89 15.68
N GLU A 112 13.44 29.03 16.07
CA GLU A 112 13.38 30.26 15.28
C GLU A 112 14.41 30.23 14.13
N ALA A 113 13.92 30.55 12.92
CA ALA A 113 14.60 31.05 11.71
C ALA A 113 15.67 30.17 11.01
N VAL A 114 15.43 29.82 9.74
CA VAL A 114 15.95 30.48 8.50
C VAL A 114 15.35 29.75 7.27
N GLN A 115 15.01 30.51 6.23
CA GLN A 115 14.39 30.03 4.99
C GLN A 115 15.43 29.46 4.03
N ASP A 116 15.43 28.15 3.82
CA ASP A 116 15.88 27.48 2.58
C ASP A 116 15.01 26.23 2.35
N GLU A 117 14.65 25.96 1.10
CA GLU A 117 13.57 25.02 0.71
C GLU A 117 14.04 23.59 0.36
N GLU A 118 15.34 23.30 0.33
CA GLU A 118 15.84 22.00 -0.18
C GLU A 118 16.62 21.14 0.81
N CYS A 119 16.79 21.58 2.05
CA CYS A 119 17.36 20.76 3.13
C CYS A 119 16.49 20.93 4.38
N ALA A 120 16.33 19.85 5.17
CA ALA A 120 15.67 19.95 6.47
C ALA A 120 16.28 21.13 7.23
N ARG A 121 15.47 22.16 7.52
CA ARG A 121 15.97 23.35 8.22
C ARG A 121 16.56 22.89 9.56
N PRO A 122 17.67 23.48 10.03
CA PRO A 122 18.26 23.11 11.30
C PRO A 122 17.29 23.47 12.43
N GLY A 123 16.40 22.54 12.80
CA GLY A 123 15.34 22.76 13.79
C GLY A 123 14.01 22.04 13.55
N GLU A 124 13.70 21.63 12.33
CA GLU A 124 12.52 20.77 12.06
C GLU A 124 12.89 19.31 12.39
N LEU A 125 12.61 18.87 13.63
CA LEU A 125 12.88 17.49 14.06
C LEU A 125 12.04 16.47 13.28
N LEU A 126 10.83 16.85 12.86
CA LEU A 126 9.89 15.98 12.19
C LEU A 126 8.98 16.78 11.25
N ARG A 127 8.87 16.33 9.99
CA ARG A 127 8.01 16.94 8.97
C ARG A 127 7.17 15.87 8.28
N VAL A 128 5.88 16.14 8.17
CA VAL A 128 4.88 15.24 7.59
C VAL A 128 4.08 15.99 6.52
N SER A 129 3.58 15.26 5.53
CA SER A 129 2.71 15.85 4.51
C SER A 129 1.45 16.42 5.14
N ARG A 130 1.06 17.64 4.72
CA ARG A 130 -0.19 18.28 5.17
C ARG A 130 -1.42 17.57 4.62
N ASP A 131 -1.31 16.97 3.45
CA ASP A 131 -2.39 16.19 2.86
C ASP A 131 -2.42 14.78 3.46
N CYS A 132 -3.60 14.35 3.88
CA CYS A 132 -3.80 12.99 4.41
C CYS A 132 -3.59 11.97 3.28
N PRO A 133 -2.68 10.99 3.46
CA PRO A 133 -2.44 9.99 2.43
C PRO A 133 -3.67 9.10 2.25
N GLN A 134 -4.02 8.80 1.00
CA GLN A 134 -5.08 7.81 0.71
C GLN A 134 -4.65 6.37 0.99
N SER A 135 -3.40 6.15 1.41
CA SER A 135 -2.83 4.82 1.67
C SER A 135 -2.32 4.73 3.10
N PRO A 136 -2.21 3.52 3.67
CA PRO A 136 -1.67 3.33 5.03
C PRO A 136 -0.15 3.54 5.12
N ILE A 137 0.46 4.19 4.14
CA ILE A 137 1.89 4.47 4.07
C ILE A 137 2.08 5.96 4.28
N PHE A 138 2.83 6.32 5.31
CA PHE A 138 3.10 7.69 5.70
C PHE A 138 4.56 8.03 5.40
N SER A 139 4.78 9.16 4.73
CA SER A 139 6.10 9.75 4.60
C SER A 139 6.38 10.64 5.80
N VAL A 140 7.35 10.25 6.61
CA VAL A 140 7.86 11.06 7.73
C VAL A 140 9.29 11.46 7.41
N LEU A 141 9.56 12.76 7.39
CA LEU A 141 10.89 13.33 7.24
C LEU A 141 11.38 13.73 8.63
N SER A 142 12.66 13.51 8.90
CA SER A 142 13.28 13.88 10.17
C SER A 142 14.73 14.29 9.92
N ALA A 143 15.24 15.20 10.73
CA ALA A 143 16.66 15.56 10.75
C ALA A 143 17.56 14.37 11.17
N GLU A 144 17.03 13.43 11.95
CA GLU A 144 17.76 12.27 12.47
C GLU A 144 17.07 10.92 12.12
N PRO A 145 16.97 10.56 10.83
CA PRO A 145 16.15 9.43 10.41
C PRO A 145 16.63 8.08 10.97
N LYS A 146 17.93 7.91 11.21
CA LYS A 146 18.49 6.68 11.79
C LYS A 146 18.14 6.52 13.27
N SER A 147 18.18 7.62 14.02
CA SER A 147 17.81 7.65 15.44
C SER A 147 16.33 7.32 15.59
N LEU A 148 15.47 8.01 14.83
CA LEU A 148 14.03 7.75 14.82
C LEU A 148 13.70 6.31 14.42
N ALA A 149 14.33 5.77 13.37
CA ALA A 149 14.09 4.40 12.91
C ALA A 149 14.42 3.35 13.99
N ALA A 150 15.41 3.59 14.85
CA ALA A 150 15.76 2.68 15.94
C ALA A 150 14.67 2.56 17.02
N TYR A 151 13.77 3.54 17.14
CA TYR A 151 12.65 3.52 18.07
C TYR A 151 11.32 3.09 17.43
N CYS A 152 11.26 3.00 16.09
CA CYS A 152 10.05 2.63 15.36
C CYS A 152 10.03 1.16 14.89
N GLN A 153 11.11 0.40 15.10
CA GLN A 153 11.22 -1.03 14.81
C GLN A 153 10.93 -1.87 16.06
#